data_AF-A0A8T5NFT5-F1
#
_entry.id   AF-A0A8T5NFT5-F1
#
_cell.length_a   1.000
_cell.length_b   1.000
_cell.length_c   1.000
_cell.angle_alpha   90.00
_cell.angle_beta   90.00
_cell.angle_gamma   90.00
#
_symmetry.space_group_name_H-M   'P 1'
#
loop_
_entity.id
_entity.type
_entity.pdbx_description
1 polymer ?
#
loop_
_entity_poly.entity_id
_entity_poly.type
_entity_poly.pdbx_seq_one_letter_code
_entity_poly.pdbx_strand_id
1 'polypeptide(L)'
;MPSNKKGHVPLIDRIRKQAVELTPCIHGARAQESAEGSGKRLAELIDFSVNLNPLGPPKLSRPLASGLKNIGNYPDNRYPGFRKAAAASLHVKPENIIPGNGSSELIRLFAEAVIEPGDRVIIPFPTFSEYEFQCRLFGASIESVDYTEITGKTDKSTDITNIKPDGCKAVFLCNPNNPTGRLIRKEDVLKLAEKCARSETFLFVDEAFIELSDPKESIAEFAASNDFVVVLRSLTKTFAVPGLRIGFAVASSDFANILNNIRIPWSLNSAALEVGEHLLKGHKAYIKRTLDLIEKERKWLSSSLSAIRGLRPYQSDTNFILVDIRDFFIGPSELTEMMLKQGIIIRDCASFGLKDHIRVAVRKRQENRKLIKALSNVISEWGRELAEKEIGKALEKGATARSRVDCEYYPCHFEGQDCTFCFCPFYPCEDTRTGGKFIQKSTGGTIWSCIGCRFIHDGEIAEKVLEGLMKNKKIKDVWKYAMEPAL
;
A
#
# COMPACT_ATOMS: atom_id res chain seq x y z
N MET A 1 63.99 -10.63 -2.70
CA MET A 1 62.87 -9.67 -2.72
C MET A 1 61.98 -9.95 -3.92
N PRO A 2 60.73 -10.41 -3.75
CA PRO A 2 59.72 -10.30 -4.79
C PRO A 2 58.86 -9.05 -4.54
N SER A 3 59.02 -8.12 -5.48
CA SER A 3 58.17 -7.01 -5.92
C SER A 3 56.80 -6.79 -5.26
N ASN A 4 56.66 -5.58 -4.71
CA ASN A 4 55.44 -4.75 -4.58
C ASN A 4 54.17 -5.32 -5.25
N LYS A 5 53.34 -6.03 -4.48
CA LYS A 5 51.89 -6.03 -4.73
C LYS A 5 51.37 -4.63 -4.37
N LYS A 6 51.15 -3.79 -5.39
CA LYS A 6 50.47 -2.49 -5.22
C LYS A 6 49.21 -2.71 -4.39
N GLY A 7 49.11 -2.02 -3.25
CA GLY A 7 47.94 -2.04 -2.39
C GLY A 7 46.69 -1.69 -3.20
N HIS A 8 45.79 -2.65 -3.36
CA HIS A 8 44.52 -2.41 -4.02
C HIS A 8 43.66 -1.56 -3.09
N VAL A 9 43.32 -0.36 -3.53
CA VAL A 9 42.27 0.45 -2.90
C VAL A 9 40.94 -0.31 -3.06
N PRO A 10 40.18 -0.56 -1.97
CA PRO A 10 38.87 -1.21 -2.04
C PRO A 10 37.96 -0.55 -3.08
N LEU A 11 37.18 -1.36 -3.81
CA LEU A 11 36.21 -0.85 -4.80
C LEU A 11 35.27 0.20 -4.19
N ILE A 12 34.88 -0.03 -2.93
CA ILE A 12 33.96 0.84 -2.19
C ILE A 12 34.46 2.28 -2.06
N ASP A 13 35.78 2.45 -1.93
CA ASP A 13 36.44 3.76 -1.79
C ASP A 13 36.61 4.47 -3.14
N ARG A 14 36.25 3.79 -4.25
CA ARG A 14 36.33 4.30 -5.63
C ARG A 14 34.96 4.56 -6.26
N ILE A 15 33.87 4.25 -5.55
CA ILE A 15 32.49 4.47 -5.97
C ILE A 15 31.90 5.64 -5.16
N ARG A 16 30.94 6.37 -5.74
CA ARG A 16 30.22 7.43 -5.01
C ARG A 16 29.63 6.87 -3.73
N LYS A 17 29.93 7.49 -2.59
CA LYS A 17 29.45 7.08 -1.25
C LYS A 17 27.94 6.85 -1.23
N GLN A 18 27.18 7.75 -1.83
CA GLN A 18 25.72 7.67 -1.92
C GLN A 18 25.24 6.41 -2.65
N ALA A 19 25.94 5.96 -3.69
CA ALA A 19 25.58 4.75 -4.42
C ALA A 19 25.87 3.46 -3.63
N VAL A 20 26.81 3.51 -2.67
CA VAL A 20 27.18 2.40 -1.79
C VAL A 20 26.17 2.23 -0.65
N GLU A 21 25.74 3.34 -0.05
CA GLU A 21 24.93 3.33 1.17
C GLU A 21 23.44 3.06 0.90
N LEU A 22 23.01 3.14 -0.37
CA LEU A 22 21.61 3.01 -0.74
C LEU A 22 21.15 1.56 -0.86
N THR A 23 19.97 1.30 -0.29
CA THR A 23 19.23 0.05 -0.49
C THR A 23 18.17 0.26 -1.58
N PRO A 24 18.03 -0.65 -2.57
CA PRO A 24 17.02 -0.54 -3.60
C PRO A 24 15.60 -0.46 -3.04
N CYS A 25 14.75 0.37 -3.65
CA CYS A 25 13.33 0.42 -3.32
C CYS A 25 12.63 -0.90 -3.66
N ILE A 26 11.73 -1.34 -2.78
CA ILE A 26 10.89 -2.51 -3.02
C ILE A 26 9.62 -2.05 -3.74
N HIS A 27 9.34 -2.61 -4.92
CA HIS A 27 8.15 -2.28 -5.74
C HIS A 27 7.17 -3.46 -5.86
N GLY A 28 5.96 -3.17 -6.36
CA GLY A 28 5.00 -4.21 -6.75
C GLY A 28 5.38 -4.87 -8.08
N ALA A 29 4.42 -5.50 -8.76
CA ALA A 29 4.62 -6.12 -10.08
C ALA A 29 5.61 -7.30 -10.10
N ARG A 30 5.75 -8.01 -8.98
CA ARG A 30 6.59 -9.22 -8.84
C ARG A 30 5.78 -10.48 -9.15
N ALA A 31 4.91 -10.43 -10.16
CA ALA A 31 3.95 -11.49 -10.42
C ALA A 31 4.60 -12.82 -10.84
N GLN A 32 5.73 -12.76 -11.55
CA GLN A 32 6.50 -13.94 -11.92
C GLN A 32 7.15 -14.61 -10.71
N GLU A 33 7.83 -13.83 -9.87
CA GLU A 33 8.39 -14.32 -8.60
C GLU A 33 7.29 -14.86 -7.67
N SER A 34 6.13 -14.20 -7.64
CA SER A 34 4.95 -14.65 -6.88
C SER A 34 4.40 -15.98 -7.43
N ALA A 35 4.42 -16.18 -8.75
CA ALA A 35 4.05 -17.44 -9.38
C ALA A 35 5.03 -18.56 -8.99
N GLU A 36 6.34 -18.30 -9.09
CA GLU A 36 7.39 -19.23 -8.68
C GLU A 36 7.28 -19.61 -7.19
N GLY A 37 7.12 -18.63 -6.30
CA GLY A 37 7.01 -18.85 -4.86
C GLY A 37 5.72 -19.55 -4.41
N SER A 38 4.65 -19.49 -5.21
CA SER A 38 3.37 -20.15 -4.89
C SER A 38 3.17 -21.50 -5.58
N GLY A 39 4.06 -21.88 -6.50
CA GLY A 39 3.88 -23.06 -7.36
C GLY A 39 2.70 -22.95 -8.35
N LYS A 40 2.12 -21.76 -8.52
CA LYS A 40 0.99 -21.51 -9.43
C LYS A 40 1.44 -20.95 -10.76
N ARG A 41 0.63 -21.12 -11.81
CA ARG A 41 0.90 -20.45 -13.09
C ARG A 41 0.49 -18.99 -13.01
N LEU A 42 1.23 -18.11 -13.70
CA LEU A 42 0.92 -16.68 -13.75
C LEU A 42 -0.53 -16.38 -14.19
N ALA A 43 -1.09 -17.18 -15.10
CA ALA A 43 -2.46 -17.04 -15.59
C ALA A 43 -3.54 -17.34 -14.52
N GLU A 44 -3.16 -18.01 -13.43
CA GLU A 44 -4.05 -18.33 -12.31
C GLU A 44 -4.05 -17.24 -11.24
N LEU A 45 -3.14 -16.26 -11.33
CA LEU A 45 -2.99 -15.19 -10.38
C LEU A 45 -3.79 -13.96 -10.79
N ILE A 46 -4.39 -13.28 -9.81
CA ILE A 46 -5.00 -11.96 -10.00
C ILE A 46 -4.19 -10.93 -9.22
N ASP A 47 -3.53 -10.03 -9.95
CA ASP A 47 -2.64 -9.04 -9.35
C ASP A 47 -3.37 -7.75 -8.96
N PHE A 48 -3.64 -7.58 -7.67
CA PHE A 48 -4.14 -6.35 -7.06
C PHE A 48 -3.02 -5.45 -6.53
N SER A 49 -1.75 -5.86 -6.62
CA SER A 49 -0.62 -5.07 -6.15
C SER A 49 -0.25 -3.93 -7.11
N VAL A 50 -0.61 -4.07 -8.39
CA VAL A 50 -0.31 -3.08 -9.44
C VAL A 50 -1.55 -2.27 -9.82
N ASN A 51 -1.43 -0.96 -9.74
CA ASN A 51 -2.52 -0.02 -10.00
C ASN A 51 -2.59 0.34 -11.50
N LEU A 52 -3.22 -0.50 -12.32
CA LEU A 52 -3.47 -0.21 -13.74
C LEU A 52 -4.93 0.16 -13.98
N ASN A 53 -5.21 0.78 -15.12
CA ASN A 53 -6.59 1.03 -15.55
C ASN A 53 -7.37 -0.30 -15.65
N PRO A 54 -8.50 -0.45 -14.95
CA PRO A 54 -9.26 -1.71 -14.90
C PRO A 54 -9.90 -2.10 -16.22
N LEU A 55 -10.00 -1.20 -17.21
CA LEU A 55 -10.46 -1.56 -18.55
C LEU A 55 -9.43 -2.36 -19.36
N GLY A 56 -8.15 -2.30 -18.98
CA GLY A 56 -7.05 -2.79 -19.82
C GLY A 56 -6.78 -1.84 -21.00
N PRO A 57 -5.76 -2.11 -21.83
CA PRO A 57 -5.38 -1.21 -22.90
C PRO A 57 -6.49 -1.06 -23.96
N PRO A 58 -6.62 0.12 -24.60
CA PRO A 58 -7.46 0.27 -25.79
C PRO A 58 -6.92 -0.58 -26.95
N LYS A 59 -7.54 -0.52 -28.13
CA LYS A 59 -7.11 -1.32 -29.29
C LYS A 59 -5.76 -0.82 -29.82
N LEU A 60 -4.67 -1.52 -29.51
CA LEU A 60 -3.31 -1.11 -29.85
C LEU A 60 -2.66 -1.85 -31.03
N SER A 61 -3.35 -2.83 -31.63
CA SER A 61 -2.80 -3.64 -32.74
C SER A 61 -2.14 -2.83 -33.86
N ARG A 62 -2.78 -1.76 -34.34
CA ARG A 62 -2.27 -0.90 -35.41
C ARG A 62 -1.04 -0.08 -35.00
N PRO A 63 -1.06 0.75 -33.93
CA PRO A 63 0.12 1.51 -33.53
C PRO A 63 1.29 0.60 -33.11
N LEU A 64 1.03 -0.56 -32.49
CA LEU A 64 2.09 -1.53 -32.19
C LEU A 64 2.74 -2.06 -33.46
N ALA A 65 1.95 -2.47 -34.46
CA ALA A 65 2.48 -2.93 -35.74
C ALA A 65 3.28 -1.82 -36.46
N SER A 66 2.84 -0.56 -36.36
CA SER A 66 3.59 0.60 -36.88
C SER A 66 4.96 0.73 -36.20
N GLY A 67 5.00 0.70 -34.87
CA GLY A 67 6.25 0.83 -34.12
C GLY A 67 7.22 -0.33 -34.37
N LEU A 68 6.71 -1.55 -34.52
CA LEU A 68 7.53 -2.73 -34.83
C LEU A 68 8.14 -2.65 -36.23
N LYS A 69 7.45 -2.06 -37.22
CA LYS A 69 8.03 -1.85 -38.55
C LYS A 69 9.27 -0.94 -38.51
N ASN A 70 9.34 -0.04 -37.54
CA ASN A 70 10.44 0.92 -37.38
C ASN A 70 11.54 0.44 -36.40
N ILE A 71 11.47 -0.78 -35.88
CA ILE A 71 12.39 -1.27 -34.83
C ILE A 71 13.86 -1.33 -35.28
N GLY A 72 14.11 -1.47 -36.59
CA GLY A 72 15.47 -1.51 -37.15
C GLY A 72 16.17 -0.15 -37.18
N ASN A 73 15.46 0.94 -36.84
CA ASN A 73 16.00 2.31 -36.90
C ASN A 73 15.98 2.96 -35.51
N TYR A 74 17.00 3.76 -35.22
CA TYR A 74 16.93 4.68 -34.07
C TYR A 74 15.81 5.70 -34.28
N PRO A 75 14.96 5.95 -33.26
CA PRO A 75 13.98 7.03 -33.34
C PRO A 75 14.64 8.41 -33.48
N ASP A 76 13.89 9.40 -33.99
CA ASP A 76 14.30 10.80 -33.86
C ASP A 76 14.39 11.16 -32.38
N ASN A 77 15.60 11.42 -31.88
CA ASN A 77 15.85 11.68 -30.48
C ASN A 77 15.07 12.89 -29.95
N ARG A 78 14.57 13.81 -30.79
CA ARG A 78 13.78 14.98 -30.36
C ARG A 78 12.33 14.63 -30.05
N TYR A 79 11.84 13.47 -30.50
CA TYR A 79 10.46 12.98 -30.33
C TYR A 79 9.35 13.98 -30.72
N PRO A 80 9.41 14.63 -31.89
CA PRO A 80 8.53 15.76 -32.23
C PRO A 80 7.04 15.38 -32.26
N GLY A 81 6.69 14.21 -32.81
CA GLY A 81 5.30 13.75 -32.89
C GLY A 81 4.68 13.50 -31.51
N PHE A 82 5.42 12.83 -30.63
CA PHE A 82 5.01 12.60 -29.25
C PHE A 82 4.88 13.90 -28.46
N ARG A 83 5.87 14.80 -28.53
CA ARG A 83 5.81 16.11 -27.85
C ARG A 83 4.60 16.93 -28.30
N LYS A 84 4.31 16.95 -29.61
CA LYS A 84 3.12 17.62 -30.16
C LYS A 84 1.82 17.01 -29.65
N ALA A 85 1.73 15.69 -29.58
CA ALA A 85 0.56 14.99 -29.07
C ALA A 85 0.32 15.26 -27.57
N ALA A 86 1.39 15.20 -26.76
CA ALA A 86 1.33 15.47 -25.33
C ALA A 86 0.94 16.92 -25.04
N ALA A 87 1.59 17.86 -25.72
CA ALA A 87 1.28 19.29 -25.60
C ALA A 87 -0.17 19.61 -25.94
N ALA A 88 -0.68 19.09 -27.06
CA ALA A 88 -2.07 19.27 -27.47
C ALA A 88 -3.07 18.69 -26.46
N SER A 89 -2.71 17.60 -25.77
CA SER A 89 -3.58 16.98 -24.76
C SER A 89 -3.75 17.80 -23.49
N LEU A 90 -2.81 18.71 -23.21
CA LEU A 90 -2.77 19.55 -22.00
C LEU A 90 -2.89 21.04 -22.28
N HIS A 91 -3.12 21.44 -23.54
CA HIS A 91 -3.20 22.85 -23.95
C HIS A 91 -1.92 23.67 -23.68
N VAL A 92 -0.76 23.03 -23.73
CA VAL A 92 0.58 23.66 -23.60
C VAL A 92 1.35 23.59 -24.93
N LYS A 93 2.58 24.11 -24.97
CA LYS A 93 3.41 24.06 -26.18
C LYS A 93 4.34 22.83 -26.18
N PRO A 94 4.74 22.29 -27.37
CA PRO A 94 5.68 21.16 -27.45
C PRO A 94 7.01 21.41 -26.73
N GLU A 95 7.44 22.66 -26.64
CA GLU A 95 8.65 23.12 -25.97
C GLU A 95 8.61 22.84 -24.46
N ASN A 96 7.41 22.81 -23.86
CA ASN A 96 7.20 22.51 -22.44
C ASN A 96 7.30 21.01 -22.10
N ILE A 97 7.38 20.12 -23.11
CA ILE A 97 7.30 18.67 -22.90
C ILE A 97 8.69 18.03 -22.81
N ILE A 98 8.88 17.22 -21.77
CA ILE A 98 10.04 16.36 -21.55
C ILE A 98 9.59 14.89 -21.66
N PRO A 99 9.83 14.19 -22.78
CA PRO A 99 9.50 12.78 -22.91
C PRO A 99 10.41 11.90 -22.03
N GLY A 100 9.90 10.78 -21.53
CA GLY A 100 10.71 9.82 -20.76
C GLY A 100 10.19 8.39 -20.77
N ASN A 101 11.10 7.44 -20.58
CA ASN A 101 10.92 5.98 -20.54
C ASN A 101 10.18 5.51 -19.26
N GLY A 102 8.99 6.09 -19.08
CA GLY A 102 8.19 6.01 -17.86
C GLY A 102 8.62 7.02 -16.80
N SER A 103 7.80 7.11 -15.76
CA SER A 103 7.96 8.09 -14.67
C SER A 103 9.30 8.00 -13.94
N SER A 104 9.86 6.80 -13.80
CA SER A 104 11.12 6.58 -13.07
C SER A 104 12.32 7.30 -13.70
N GLU A 105 12.41 7.36 -15.05
CA GLU A 105 13.47 8.13 -15.71
C GLU A 105 13.32 9.62 -15.40
N LEU A 106 12.09 10.15 -15.44
CA LEU A 106 11.82 11.57 -15.23
C LEU A 106 12.06 12.01 -13.78
N ILE A 107 11.73 11.17 -12.79
CA ILE A 107 12.06 11.43 -11.38
C ILE A 107 13.57 11.53 -11.20
N ARG A 108 14.32 10.57 -11.78
CA ARG A 108 15.78 10.58 -11.71
C ARG A 108 16.39 11.75 -12.46
N LEU A 109 15.88 12.07 -13.65
CA LEU A 109 16.33 13.18 -14.49
C LEU A 109 16.15 14.52 -13.77
N PHE A 110 15.02 14.73 -13.10
CA PHE A 110 14.81 15.91 -12.27
C PHE A 110 15.80 15.97 -11.11
N ALA A 111 15.98 14.86 -10.38
CA ALA A 111 16.93 14.81 -9.28
C ALA A 111 18.38 15.08 -9.76
N GLU A 112 18.77 14.54 -10.91
CA GLU A 112 20.07 14.77 -11.54
C GLU A 112 20.30 16.23 -11.96
N ALA A 113 19.26 16.90 -12.45
CA ALA A 113 19.34 18.28 -12.89
C ALA A 113 19.39 19.28 -11.73
N VAL A 114 18.70 18.96 -10.63
CA VAL A 114 18.39 19.92 -9.57
C VAL A 114 19.20 19.67 -8.31
N ILE A 115 19.42 18.41 -7.91
CA ILE A 115 19.91 18.09 -6.56
C ILE A 115 21.45 18.02 -6.53
N GLU A 116 22.02 18.75 -5.57
CA GLU A 116 23.44 18.67 -5.22
C GLU A 116 23.64 18.05 -3.83
N PRO A 117 24.85 17.49 -3.55
CA PRO A 117 25.17 16.98 -2.23
C PRO A 117 25.03 18.04 -1.14
N GLY A 118 24.26 17.73 -0.10
CA GLY A 118 23.98 18.65 1.02
C GLY A 118 22.67 19.42 0.89
N ASP A 119 22.00 19.38 -0.26
CA ASP A 119 20.69 20.00 -0.43
C ASP A 119 19.65 19.39 0.53
N ARG A 120 18.66 20.21 0.91
CA ARG A 120 17.49 19.78 1.71
C ARG A 120 16.28 19.64 0.80
N VAL A 121 15.62 18.48 0.84
CA VAL A 121 14.41 18.18 0.05
C VAL A 121 13.27 17.79 0.98
N ILE A 122 12.09 18.37 0.75
CA ILE A 122 10.87 18.03 1.50
C ILE A 122 10.05 16.99 0.73
N ILE A 123 9.65 15.91 1.41
CA ILE A 123 8.81 14.85 0.83
C ILE A 123 7.72 14.46 1.83
N PRO A 124 6.42 14.62 1.49
CA PRO A 124 5.33 14.13 2.31
C PRO A 124 5.38 12.60 2.49
N PHE A 125 5.12 12.12 3.71
CA PHE A 125 5.19 10.70 4.08
C PHE A 125 3.84 10.21 4.63
N PRO A 126 3.36 9.02 4.25
CA PRO A 126 3.94 8.08 3.30
C PRO A 126 3.70 8.52 1.83
N THR A 127 4.67 8.25 0.97
CA THR A 127 4.54 8.42 -0.48
C THR A 127 5.42 7.42 -1.25
N PHE A 128 5.52 7.56 -2.58
CA PHE A 128 6.33 6.68 -3.42
C PHE A 128 7.83 6.82 -3.12
N SER A 129 8.46 5.72 -2.68
CA SER A 129 9.83 5.72 -2.14
C SER A 129 10.93 6.10 -3.13
N GLU A 130 10.65 6.11 -4.44
CA GLU A 130 11.63 6.54 -5.44
C GLU A 130 12.02 8.00 -5.31
N TYR A 131 11.14 8.89 -4.85
CA TYR A 131 11.50 10.30 -4.69
C TYR A 131 12.64 10.45 -3.70
N GLU A 132 12.50 9.81 -2.53
CA GLU A 132 13.52 9.79 -1.49
C GLU A 132 14.81 9.11 -1.98
N PHE A 133 14.68 7.96 -2.62
CA PHE A 133 15.81 7.19 -3.13
C PHE A 133 16.63 8.00 -4.14
N GLN A 134 15.98 8.60 -5.15
CA GLN A 134 16.69 9.39 -6.16
C GLN A 134 17.33 10.64 -5.54
N CYS A 135 16.66 11.34 -4.61
CA CYS A 135 17.25 12.50 -3.94
C CYS A 135 18.48 12.12 -3.09
N ARG A 136 18.42 11.03 -2.32
CA ARG A 136 19.56 10.53 -1.55
C ARG A 136 20.71 10.06 -2.45
N LEU A 137 20.41 9.51 -3.64
CA LEU A 137 21.42 9.10 -4.61
C LEU A 137 22.28 10.28 -5.09
N PHE A 138 21.69 11.47 -5.17
CA PHE A 138 22.39 12.72 -5.48
C PHE A 138 22.89 13.47 -4.23
N GLY A 139 22.72 12.90 -3.04
CA GLY A 139 23.31 13.39 -1.79
C GLY A 139 22.47 14.39 -1.00
N ALA A 140 21.16 14.49 -1.29
CA ALA A 140 20.27 15.31 -0.49
C ALA A 140 19.97 14.71 0.89
N SER A 141 19.71 15.61 1.84
CA SER A 141 19.04 15.32 3.10
C SER A 141 17.52 15.43 2.92
N ILE A 142 16.77 14.55 3.58
CA ILE A 142 15.33 14.40 3.37
C ILE A 142 14.60 14.87 4.62
N GLU A 143 13.69 15.81 4.44
CA GLU A 143 12.72 16.20 5.45
C GLU A 143 11.36 15.59 5.13
N SER A 144 10.92 14.68 5.99
CA SER A 144 9.61 14.06 5.89
C SER A 144 8.53 14.92 6.56
N VAL A 145 7.41 15.08 5.85
CA VAL A 145 6.21 15.76 6.33
C VAL A 145 5.07 14.75 6.44
N ASP A 146 4.63 14.41 7.65
CA ASP A 146 3.73 13.27 7.87
C ASP A 146 2.26 13.60 7.55
N TYR A 147 1.61 12.76 6.73
CA TYR A 147 0.15 12.71 6.60
C TYR A 147 -0.43 12.14 7.91
N THR A 148 -0.76 13.02 8.86
CA THR A 148 -1.22 12.68 10.21
C THR A 148 -2.41 11.72 10.23
N GLU A 149 -3.35 11.83 9.28
CA GLU A 149 -4.50 10.92 9.17
C GLU A 149 -4.10 9.45 8.95
N ILE A 150 -2.91 9.19 8.40
CA ILE A 150 -2.38 7.86 8.15
C ILE A 150 -1.44 7.43 9.27
N THR A 151 -0.54 8.31 9.70
CA THR A 151 0.54 7.97 10.63
C THR A 151 0.12 8.07 12.11
N GLY A 152 -0.97 8.77 12.42
CA GLY A 152 -1.42 9.04 13.78
C GLY A 152 -0.53 10.02 14.56
N LYS A 153 0.49 10.62 13.92
CA LYS A 153 1.41 11.57 14.56
C LYS A 153 0.84 12.98 14.51
N THR A 154 0.49 13.52 15.68
CA THR A 154 -0.19 14.82 15.84
C THR A 154 0.75 16.02 15.84
N ASP A 155 2.04 15.81 16.12
CA ASP A 155 2.99 16.90 16.37
C ASP A 155 3.34 17.73 15.11
N LYS A 156 2.96 17.23 13.92
CA LYS A 156 3.13 17.90 12.62
C LYS A 156 1.92 17.63 11.70
N SER A 157 0.73 18.05 12.12
CA SER A 157 -0.44 18.13 11.25
C SER A 157 -0.10 18.87 9.95
N THR A 158 -0.18 18.20 8.80
CA THR A 158 0.04 18.88 7.51
C THR A 158 -1.07 18.61 6.50
N ASP A 159 -1.98 19.57 6.46
CA ASP A 159 -2.40 20.14 5.18
C ASP A 159 -1.13 20.51 4.39
N ILE A 160 -1.03 20.12 3.13
CA ILE A 160 0.11 20.44 2.27
C ILE A 160 0.36 21.95 2.18
N THR A 161 -0.65 22.79 2.46
CA THR A 161 -0.49 24.23 2.52
C THR A 161 0.43 24.68 3.66
N ASN A 162 0.69 23.83 4.66
CA ASN A 162 1.57 24.14 5.79
C ASN A 162 3.06 23.83 5.50
N ILE A 163 3.38 23.24 4.35
CA ILE A 163 4.76 23.05 3.92
C ILE A 163 5.44 24.43 3.81
N LYS A 164 6.63 24.52 4.41
CA LYS A 164 7.48 25.72 4.40
C LYS A 164 8.68 25.45 3.49
N PRO A 165 8.64 25.89 2.21
CA PRO A 165 9.68 25.56 1.24
C PRO A 165 10.99 26.35 1.45
N ASP A 166 10.98 27.43 2.25
CA ASP A 166 12.14 28.30 2.45
C ASP A 166 13.42 27.52 2.86
N GLY A 167 14.51 27.77 2.13
CA GLY A 167 15.80 27.12 2.35
C GLY A 167 15.86 25.65 1.93
N CYS A 168 14.85 25.15 1.20
CA CYS A 168 14.89 23.85 0.55
C CYS A 168 15.19 23.97 -0.94
N LYS A 169 15.86 22.95 -1.48
CA LYS A 169 16.11 22.85 -2.91
C LYS A 169 14.86 22.45 -3.68
N ALA A 170 14.14 21.46 -3.16
CA ALA A 170 12.94 20.94 -3.81
C ALA A 170 11.90 20.43 -2.80
N VAL A 171 10.64 20.43 -3.24
CA VAL A 171 9.51 19.75 -2.63
C VAL A 171 8.96 18.74 -3.63
N PHE A 172 8.75 17.49 -3.21
CA PHE A 172 8.03 16.49 -4.00
C PHE A 172 6.59 16.39 -3.51
N LEU A 173 5.64 16.28 -4.44
CA LEU A 173 4.24 16.03 -4.12
C LEU A 173 3.67 15.00 -5.08
N CYS A 174 3.02 13.95 -4.58
CA CYS A 174 2.31 12.98 -5.42
C CYS A 174 0.81 13.26 -5.35
N ASN A 175 0.15 13.53 -6.49
CA ASN A 175 -1.26 13.92 -6.53
C ASN A 175 -2.03 13.28 -7.71
N PRO A 176 -2.94 12.31 -7.47
CA PRO A 176 -3.26 11.69 -6.19
C PRO A 176 -2.08 10.94 -5.56
N ASN A 177 -1.99 10.95 -4.22
CA ASN A 177 -0.87 10.35 -3.52
C ASN A 177 -0.86 8.81 -3.61
N ASN A 178 0.32 8.22 -3.72
CA ASN A 178 0.56 6.78 -3.64
C ASN A 178 1.40 6.49 -2.38
N PRO A 179 0.90 5.80 -1.35
CA PRO A 179 -0.14 4.76 -1.45
C PRO A 179 -1.54 5.13 -0.97
N THR A 180 -1.78 6.34 -0.47
CA THR A 180 -3.06 6.69 0.21
C THR A 180 -4.25 6.79 -0.74
N GLY A 181 -4.00 7.20 -1.98
CA GLY A 181 -5.00 7.37 -3.03
C GLY A 181 -5.75 8.71 -2.96
N ARG A 182 -5.37 9.60 -2.03
CA ARG A 182 -6.03 10.90 -1.83
C ARG A 182 -5.63 11.90 -2.91
N LEU A 183 -6.63 12.58 -3.46
CA LEU A 183 -6.45 13.71 -4.37
C LEU A 183 -6.54 15.02 -3.58
N ILE A 184 -5.54 15.87 -3.78
CA ILE A 184 -5.50 17.24 -3.28
C ILE A 184 -6.04 18.15 -4.37
N ARG A 185 -6.86 19.13 -3.98
CA ARG A 185 -7.47 20.09 -4.89
C ARG A 185 -6.42 20.97 -5.56
N LYS A 186 -6.68 21.32 -6.81
CA LYS A 186 -5.86 22.20 -7.64
C LYS A 186 -5.55 23.50 -6.93
N GLU A 187 -6.53 24.11 -6.26
CA GLU A 187 -6.33 25.38 -5.59
C GLU A 187 -5.25 25.29 -4.51
N ASP A 188 -5.19 24.20 -3.75
CA ASP A 188 -4.21 24.03 -2.67
C ASP A 188 -2.83 23.66 -3.21
N VAL A 189 -2.76 22.87 -4.30
CA VAL A 189 -1.51 22.60 -5.00
C VAL A 189 -0.94 23.89 -5.62
N LEU A 190 -1.78 24.75 -6.20
CA LEU A 190 -1.35 26.06 -6.73
C LEU A 190 -0.82 26.98 -5.63
N LYS A 191 -1.46 27.05 -4.46
CA LYS A 191 -0.93 27.82 -3.31
C LYS A 191 0.46 27.33 -2.90
N LEU A 192 0.70 26.02 -2.90
CA LEU A 192 2.03 25.48 -2.62
C LEU A 192 3.03 25.84 -3.74
N ALA A 193 2.63 25.71 -5.00
CA ALA A 193 3.45 26.08 -6.15
C ALA A 193 3.88 27.56 -6.11
N GLU A 194 2.98 28.47 -5.76
CA GLU A 194 3.27 29.89 -5.59
C GLU A 194 4.20 30.18 -4.40
N LYS A 195 4.12 29.39 -3.31
CA LYS A 195 5.08 29.48 -2.20
C LYS A 195 6.47 29.04 -2.66
N CYS A 196 6.55 27.87 -3.30
CA CYS A 196 7.79 27.32 -3.83
C CYS A 196 8.47 28.30 -4.80
N ALA A 197 7.72 28.86 -5.76
CA ALA A 197 8.27 29.83 -6.70
C ALA A 197 8.79 31.11 -6.03
N ARG A 198 8.11 31.62 -4.99
CA ARG A 198 8.58 32.80 -4.23
C ARG A 198 9.84 32.54 -3.42
N SER A 199 10.02 31.30 -2.96
CA SER A 199 11.20 30.86 -2.19
C SER A 199 12.31 30.29 -3.08
N GLU A 200 12.16 30.35 -4.42
CA GLU A 200 13.08 29.76 -5.40
C GLU A 200 13.34 28.26 -5.17
N THR A 201 12.34 27.57 -4.62
CA THR A 201 12.36 26.13 -4.36
C THR A 201 11.62 25.41 -5.48
N PHE A 202 12.21 24.37 -6.04
CA PHE A 202 11.51 23.57 -7.05
C PHE A 202 10.35 22.77 -6.45
N LEU A 203 9.22 22.69 -7.15
CA LEU A 203 8.11 21.81 -6.85
C LEU A 203 8.00 20.75 -7.95
N PHE A 204 8.20 19.49 -7.59
CA PHE A 204 7.95 18.34 -8.47
C PHE A 204 6.62 17.70 -8.10
N VAL A 205 5.63 17.79 -8.98
CA VAL A 205 4.31 17.19 -8.79
C VAL A 205 4.17 15.94 -9.65
N ASP A 206 4.07 14.78 -9.01
CA ASP A 206 3.77 13.50 -9.66
C ASP A 206 2.26 13.32 -9.83
N GLU A 207 1.79 13.56 -11.05
CA GLU A 207 0.40 13.38 -11.45
C GLU A 207 0.19 12.05 -12.23
N ALA A 208 0.97 11.00 -11.95
CA ALA A 208 0.88 9.71 -12.66
C ALA A 208 -0.50 9.02 -12.61
N PHE A 209 -1.36 9.40 -11.66
CA PHE A 209 -2.71 8.84 -11.47
C PHE A 209 -3.84 9.85 -11.73
N ILE A 210 -3.54 11.08 -12.17
CA ILE A 210 -4.54 12.14 -12.29
C ILE A 210 -5.62 11.82 -13.32
N GLU A 211 -5.28 11.15 -14.44
CA GLU A 211 -6.27 10.71 -15.43
C GLU A 211 -7.17 9.55 -14.96
N LEU A 212 -6.79 8.87 -13.88
CA LEU A 212 -7.57 7.82 -13.23
C LEU A 212 -8.34 8.35 -12.00
N SER A 213 -8.29 9.66 -11.77
CA SER A 213 -8.93 10.39 -10.68
C SER A 213 -9.76 11.55 -11.26
N ASP A 214 -9.40 12.81 -11.00
CA ASP A 214 -10.00 13.96 -11.68
C ASP A 214 -8.94 14.75 -12.48
N PRO A 215 -8.93 14.64 -13.83
CA PRO A 215 -8.00 15.37 -14.68
C PRO A 215 -8.07 16.90 -14.53
N LYS A 216 -9.20 17.45 -14.05
CA LYS A 216 -9.39 18.90 -13.88
C LYS A 216 -8.57 19.47 -12.73
N GLU A 217 -8.17 18.63 -11.79
CA GLU A 217 -7.40 19.02 -10.60
C GLU A 217 -5.89 19.20 -10.89
N SER A 218 -5.48 18.97 -12.14
CA SER A 218 -4.10 19.12 -12.57
C SER A 218 -3.61 20.58 -12.60
N ILE A 219 -2.32 20.75 -12.30
CA ILE A 219 -1.60 22.03 -12.43
C ILE A 219 -0.60 22.07 -13.61
N ALA A 220 -0.69 21.15 -14.57
CA ALA A 220 0.27 21.05 -15.69
C ALA A 220 0.40 22.34 -16.52
N GLU A 221 -0.71 23.06 -16.75
CA GLU A 221 -0.69 24.35 -17.44
C GLU A 221 0.09 25.42 -16.66
N PHE A 222 0.00 25.42 -15.33
CA PHE A 222 0.78 26.32 -14.48
C PHE A 222 2.27 26.02 -14.57
N ALA A 223 2.64 24.73 -14.52
CA ALA A 223 4.01 24.27 -14.69
C ALA A 223 4.64 24.72 -16.01
N ALA A 224 3.85 24.75 -17.10
CA ALA A 224 4.32 25.24 -18.40
C ALA A 224 4.71 26.73 -18.43
N SER A 225 4.30 27.50 -17.41
CA SER A 225 4.53 28.94 -17.28
C SER A 225 5.38 29.35 -16.07
N ASN A 226 5.90 28.38 -15.30
CA ASN A 226 6.63 28.65 -14.07
C ASN A 226 7.93 27.82 -14.01
N ASP A 227 9.07 28.51 -13.84
CA ASP A 227 10.40 27.89 -13.90
C ASP A 227 10.70 26.95 -12.72
N PHE A 228 9.98 27.09 -11.62
CA PHE A 228 10.18 26.29 -10.40
C PHE A 228 9.21 25.11 -10.30
N VAL A 229 8.34 24.86 -11.27
CA VAL A 229 7.31 23.81 -11.16
C VAL A 229 7.44 22.81 -12.30
N VAL A 230 7.47 21.53 -11.94
CA VAL A 230 7.47 20.40 -12.89
C VAL A 230 6.31 19.47 -12.57
N VAL A 231 5.57 19.07 -13.59
CA VAL A 231 4.47 18.12 -13.47
C VAL A 231 4.77 16.87 -14.28
N LEU A 232 4.77 15.71 -13.62
CA LEU A 232 4.98 14.40 -14.24
C LEU A 232 3.64 13.74 -14.61
N ARG A 233 3.58 13.12 -15.79
CA ARG A 233 2.45 12.35 -16.30
C ARG A 233 2.86 10.94 -16.72
N SER A 234 1.98 9.97 -16.48
CA SER A 234 2.23 8.56 -16.80
C SER A 234 1.14 8.00 -17.71
N LEU A 235 1.52 7.57 -18.92
CA LEU A 235 0.60 6.84 -19.81
C LEU A 235 0.46 5.38 -19.37
N THR A 236 1.47 4.85 -18.66
CA THR A 236 1.53 3.42 -18.28
C THR A 236 0.35 2.97 -17.43
N LYS A 237 -0.05 3.78 -16.44
CA LYS A 237 -1.14 3.48 -15.52
C LYS A 237 -2.47 3.75 -16.21
N THR A 238 -2.59 4.95 -16.78
CA THR A 238 -3.79 5.46 -17.46
C THR A 238 -4.29 4.55 -18.57
N PHE A 239 -3.39 3.94 -19.36
CA PHE A 239 -3.76 3.08 -20.49
C PHE A 239 -3.39 1.61 -20.30
N ALA A 240 -3.01 1.20 -19.08
CA ALA A 240 -2.63 -0.18 -18.76
C ALA A 240 -1.56 -0.76 -19.72
N VAL A 241 -0.53 0.04 -20.03
CA VAL A 241 0.61 -0.33 -20.89
C VAL A 241 1.95 -0.24 -20.15
N PRO A 242 2.10 -0.83 -18.95
CA PRO A 242 3.32 -0.67 -18.16
C PRO A 242 4.57 -1.17 -18.88
N GLY A 243 4.47 -2.20 -19.73
CA GLY A 243 5.60 -2.75 -20.48
C GLY A 243 6.14 -1.87 -21.60
N LEU A 244 5.38 -0.88 -22.08
CA LEU A 244 5.87 0.08 -23.09
C LEU A 244 6.81 1.13 -22.52
N ARG A 245 6.74 1.35 -21.19
CA ARG A 245 7.58 2.33 -20.47
C ARG A 245 7.48 3.74 -21.07
N ILE A 246 6.33 4.41 -20.92
CA ILE A 246 6.12 5.74 -21.51
C ILE A 246 5.43 6.73 -20.58
N GLY A 247 6.00 7.92 -20.49
CA GLY A 247 5.52 9.06 -19.73
C GLY A 247 6.15 10.35 -20.24
N PHE A 248 5.79 11.46 -19.63
CA PHE A 248 6.37 12.76 -19.92
C PHE A 248 6.24 13.70 -18.74
N ALA A 249 7.06 14.73 -18.68
CA ALA A 249 6.91 15.84 -17.75
C ALA A 249 6.59 17.13 -18.50
N VAL A 250 6.01 18.09 -17.78
CA VAL A 250 5.68 19.43 -18.23
C VAL A 250 6.42 20.41 -17.32
N ALA A 251 7.14 21.36 -17.91
CA ALA A 251 7.81 22.45 -17.22
C ALA A 251 7.81 23.71 -18.10
N SER A 252 8.34 24.82 -17.59
CA SER A 252 8.60 26.00 -18.41
C SER A 252 9.49 25.65 -19.60
N SER A 253 9.42 26.43 -20.68
CA SER A 253 10.18 26.10 -21.90
C SER A 253 11.69 26.09 -21.66
N ASP A 254 12.19 26.97 -20.78
CA ASP A 254 13.61 27.05 -20.45
C ASP A 254 14.05 25.83 -19.63
N PHE A 255 13.28 25.46 -18.59
CA PHE A 255 13.63 24.31 -17.78
C PHE A 255 13.44 22.99 -18.54
N ALA A 256 12.38 22.87 -19.34
CA ALA A 256 12.18 21.73 -20.22
C ALA A 256 13.31 21.57 -21.23
N ASN A 257 13.90 22.66 -21.74
CA ASN A 257 15.05 22.62 -22.62
C ASN A 257 16.29 22.06 -21.89
N ILE A 258 16.56 22.51 -20.66
CA ILE A 258 17.65 21.99 -19.82
C ILE A 258 17.50 20.47 -19.64
N LEU A 259 16.33 20.01 -19.18
CA LEU A 259 16.07 18.58 -18.95
C LEU A 259 16.16 17.76 -20.24
N ASN A 260 15.69 18.29 -21.38
CA ASN A 260 15.82 17.62 -22.67
C ASN A 260 17.26 17.52 -23.18
N ASN A 261 18.17 18.40 -22.73
CA ASN A 261 19.58 18.35 -23.12
C ASN A 261 20.37 17.29 -22.35
N ILE A 262 19.99 17.01 -21.10
CA ILE A 262 20.71 16.07 -20.24
C ILE A 262 20.08 14.67 -20.18
N ARG A 263 18.85 14.49 -20.71
CA ARG A 263 18.23 13.16 -20.75
C ARG A 263 19.02 12.19 -21.60
N ILE A 264 18.87 10.90 -21.30
CA ILE A 264 19.51 9.83 -22.05
C ILE A 264 19.00 9.85 -23.51
N PRO A 265 19.90 9.91 -24.51
CA PRO A 265 19.51 9.83 -25.91
C PRO A 265 18.84 8.49 -26.24
N TRP A 266 17.80 8.53 -27.09
CA TRP A 266 17.05 7.35 -27.55
C TRP A 266 16.45 6.48 -26.42
N SER A 267 16.10 7.08 -25.27
CA SER A 267 15.50 6.34 -24.15
C SER A 267 14.12 5.75 -24.45
N LEU A 268 13.35 6.39 -25.35
CA LEU A 268 12.06 5.88 -25.83
C LEU A 268 12.20 4.97 -27.06
N ASN A 269 11.57 3.80 -27.00
CA ASN A 269 11.50 2.85 -28.12
C ASN A 269 10.43 3.24 -29.16
N SER A 270 10.57 2.74 -30.39
CA SER A 270 9.67 3.07 -31.52
C SER A 270 8.20 2.69 -31.26
N ALA A 271 7.96 1.55 -30.60
CA ALA A 271 6.60 1.10 -30.26
C ALA A 271 5.95 2.01 -29.22
N ALA A 272 6.70 2.44 -28.21
CA ALA A 272 6.24 3.40 -27.22
C ALA A 272 5.86 4.73 -27.86
N LEU A 273 6.66 5.26 -28.81
CA LEU A 273 6.35 6.52 -29.49
C LEU A 273 5.05 6.44 -30.29
N GLU A 274 4.91 5.44 -31.17
CA GLU A 274 3.71 5.25 -32.00
C GLU A 274 2.44 5.04 -31.15
N VAL A 275 2.55 4.21 -30.10
CA VAL A 275 1.43 3.98 -29.18
C VAL A 275 1.14 5.22 -28.35
N GLY A 276 2.16 5.90 -27.82
CA GLY A 276 2.02 7.10 -27.01
C GLY A 276 1.30 8.21 -27.75
N GLU A 277 1.71 8.47 -28.99
CA GLU A 277 1.02 9.41 -29.88
C GLU A 277 -0.43 9.03 -30.13
N HIS A 278 -0.70 7.75 -30.39
CA HIS A 278 -2.05 7.25 -30.59
C HIS A 278 -2.91 7.42 -29.32
N LEU A 279 -2.37 7.10 -28.15
CA LEU A 279 -3.10 7.19 -26.88
C LEU A 279 -3.46 8.64 -26.52
N LEU A 280 -2.52 9.57 -26.73
CA LEU A 280 -2.73 11.00 -26.50
C LEU A 280 -3.73 11.61 -27.50
N LYS A 281 -3.85 11.02 -28.71
CA LYS A 281 -4.81 11.43 -29.74
C LYS A 281 -6.13 10.63 -29.59
N GLY A 282 -7.15 11.23 -28.98
CA GLY A 282 -8.55 10.82 -29.23
C GLY A 282 -9.14 9.74 -28.30
N HIS A 283 -8.63 9.56 -27.08
CA HIS A 283 -9.14 8.55 -26.13
C HIS A 283 -10.08 9.09 -25.04
N LYS A 284 -10.69 10.27 -25.23
CA LYS A 284 -11.59 10.90 -24.22
C LYS A 284 -12.74 9.98 -23.77
N ALA A 285 -13.37 9.26 -24.70
CA ALA A 285 -14.45 8.33 -24.39
C ALA A 285 -13.97 7.09 -23.60
N TYR A 286 -12.74 6.63 -23.84
CA TYR A 286 -12.14 5.55 -23.06
C TYR A 286 -11.88 6.01 -21.62
N ILE A 287 -11.29 7.20 -21.43
CA ILE A 287 -11.05 7.79 -20.10
C ILE A 287 -12.36 7.99 -19.34
N LYS A 288 -13.41 8.52 -19.99
CA LYS A 288 -14.73 8.67 -19.34
C LYS A 288 -15.26 7.34 -18.79
N ARG A 289 -15.27 6.28 -19.61
CA ARG A 289 -15.70 4.95 -19.15
C ARG A 289 -14.83 4.39 -18.03
N THR A 290 -13.54 4.68 -18.05
CA THR A 290 -12.62 4.32 -16.97
C THR A 290 -13.00 4.99 -15.67
N LEU A 291 -13.24 6.30 -15.67
CA LEU A 291 -13.61 7.06 -14.47
C LEU A 291 -14.95 6.57 -13.90
N ASP A 292 -15.96 6.37 -14.76
CA ASP A 292 -17.27 5.82 -14.36
C ASP A 292 -17.13 4.44 -13.69
N LEU A 293 -16.25 3.57 -14.24
CA LEU A 293 -15.98 2.26 -13.68
C LEU A 293 -15.24 2.35 -12.35
N ILE A 294 -14.17 3.16 -12.27
CA ILE A 294 -13.37 3.34 -11.05
C ILE A 294 -14.26 3.85 -9.93
N GLU A 295 -15.07 4.89 -10.17
CA GLU A 295 -15.94 5.46 -9.15
C GLU A 295 -16.91 4.42 -8.59
N LYS A 296 -17.61 3.71 -9.48
CA LYS A 296 -18.58 2.67 -9.11
C LYS A 296 -17.93 1.53 -8.34
N GLU A 297 -16.81 1.01 -8.84
CA GLU A 297 -16.16 -0.16 -8.25
C GLU A 297 -15.36 0.19 -6.99
N ARG A 298 -14.80 1.39 -6.88
CA ARG A 298 -14.15 1.87 -5.66
C ARG A 298 -15.15 2.00 -4.51
N LYS A 299 -16.32 2.59 -4.77
CA LYS A 299 -17.41 2.68 -3.78
C LYS A 299 -17.81 1.28 -3.30
N TRP A 300 -18.08 0.36 -4.23
CA TRP A 300 -18.45 -1.01 -3.90
C TRP A 300 -17.36 -1.76 -3.12
N LEU A 301 -16.10 -1.66 -3.56
CA LEU A 301 -14.96 -2.34 -2.94
C LEU A 301 -14.68 -1.79 -1.55
N SER A 302 -14.71 -0.47 -1.37
CA SER A 302 -14.56 0.18 -0.06
C SER A 302 -15.63 -0.33 0.91
N SER A 303 -16.91 -0.31 0.54
CA SER A 303 -17.98 -0.84 1.39
C SER A 303 -17.81 -2.33 1.70
N SER A 304 -17.36 -3.13 0.72
CA SER A 304 -17.16 -4.57 0.91
C SER A 304 -15.96 -4.88 1.82
N LEU A 305 -14.89 -4.09 1.75
CA LEU A 305 -13.75 -4.19 2.65
C LEU A 305 -14.15 -3.80 4.08
N SER A 306 -14.87 -2.68 4.26
CA SER A 306 -15.37 -2.25 5.58
C SER A 306 -16.34 -3.23 6.23
N ALA A 307 -17.02 -4.08 5.45
CA ALA A 307 -17.91 -5.12 5.97
C ALA A 307 -17.14 -6.29 6.62
N ILE A 308 -15.86 -6.47 6.31
CA ILE A 308 -14.99 -7.43 6.99
C ILE A 308 -14.48 -6.78 8.28
N ARG A 309 -14.99 -7.24 9.42
CA ARG A 309 -14.62 -6.70 10.74
C ARG A 309 -13.11 -6.73 10.93
N GLY A 310 -12.52 -5.57 11.23
CA GLY A 310 -11.08 -5.38 11.44
C GLY A 310 -10.36 -4.73 10.26
N LEU A 311 -10.94 -4.75 9.04
CA LEU A 311 -10.41 -3.99 7.91
C LEU A 311 -10.94 -2.55 7.94
N ARG A 312 -10.03 -1.60 7.79
CA ARG A 312 -10.36 -0.16 7.75
C ARG A 312 -9.83 0.44 6.44
N PRO A 313 -10.61 0.42 5.34
CA PRO A 313 -10.21 1.05 4.10
C PRO A 313 -10.23 2.58 4.24
N TYR A 314 -9.17 3.25 3.80
CA TYR A 314 -9.12 4.70 3.72
C TYR A 314 -9.91 5.22 2.52
N GLN A 315 -10.34 6.48 2.61
CA GLN A 315 -10.89 7.17 1.45
C GLN A 315 -9.83 7.26 0.35
N SER A 316 -10.25 7.01 -0.89
CA SER A 316 -9.40 7.13 -2.07
C SER A 316 -10.16 7.85 -3.17
N ASP A 317 -9.41 8.59 -3.97
CA ASP A 317 -9.87 9.38 -5.11
C ASP A 317 -9.34 8.83 -6.44
N THR A 318 -8.62 7.69 -6.42
CA THR A 318 -8.04 7.04 -7.61
C THR A 318 -8.39 5.53 -7.71
N ASN A 319 -7.63 4.75 -8.48
CA ASN A 319 -7.88 3.33 -8.80
C ASN A 319 -7.25 2.32 -7.82
N PHE A 320 -7.05 2.68 -6.56
CA PHE A 320 -6.57 1.78 -5.52
C PHE A 320 -7.01 2.26 -4.13
N ILE A 321 -6.99 1.38 -3.14
CA ILE A 321 -7.43 1.67 -1.77
C ILE A 321 -6.34 1.19 -0.80
N LEU A 322 -5.92 2.08 0.10
CA LEU A 322 -5.10 1.72 1.27
C LEU A 322 -6.03 1.16 2.35
N VAL A 323 -5.62 0.08 3.01
CA VAL A 323 -6.41 -0.60 4.04
C VAL A 323 -5.55 -0.82 5.27
N ASP A 324 -6.01 -0.33 6.41
CA ASP A 324 -5.44 -0.62 7.72
C ASP A 324 -5.95 -1.98 8.22
N ILE A 325 -4.99 -2.80 8.67
CA ILE A 325 -5.19 -4.19 9.09
C ILE A 325 -4.79 -4.44 10.56
N ARG A 326 -4.52 -3.39 11.35
CA ARG A 326 -3.98 -3.50 12.73
C ARG A 326 -4.77 -4.42 13.65
N ASP A 327 -6.09 -4.44 13.48
CA ASP A 327 -6.99 -5.21 14.34
C ASP A 327 -6.84 -6.73 14.19
N PHE A 328 -6.11 -7.22 13.17
CA PHE A 328 -5.87 -8.65 12.94
C PHE A 328 -4.60 -9.20 13.57
N PHE A 329 -3.70 -8.33 14.07
CA PHE A 329 -2.38 -8.72 14.59
C PHE A 329 -1.55 -9.55 13.58
N ILE A 330 -1.83 -9.42 12.29
CA ILE A 330 -1.08 -10.01 11.18
C ILE A 330 -0.29 -8.92 10.48
N GLY A 331 0.97 -9.21 10.14
CA GLY A 331 1.78 -8.28 9.36
C GLY A 331 1.34 -8.24 7.88
N PRO A 332 1.56 -7.12 7.16
CA PRO A 332 1.19 -6.99 5.75
C PRO A 332 1.95 -7.97 4.85
N SER A 333 3.20 -8.32 5.18
CA SER A 333 3.98 -9.31 4.44
C SER A 333 3.37 -10.72 4.57
N GLU A 334 3.00 -11.11 5.80
CA GLU A 334 2.37 -12.40 6.09
C GLU A 334 0.99 -12.51 5.44
N LEU A 335 0.17 -11.47 5.57
CA LEU A 335 -1.13 -11.41 4.87
C LEU A 335 -0.97 -11.51 3.35
N THR A 336 0.06 -10.87 2.78
CA THR A 336 0.36 -10.95 1.35
C THR A 336 0.72 -12.37 0.93
N GLU A 337 1.51 -13.10 1.73
CA GLU A 337 1.86 -14.50 1.49
C GLU A 337 0.63 -15.42 1.53
N MET A 338 -0.23 -15.26 2.54
CA MET A 338 -1.46 -16.05 2.65
C MET A 338 -2.43 -15.77 1.49
N MET A 339 -2.57 -14.51 1.08
CA MET A 339 -3.36 -14.13 -0.09
C MET A 339 -2.80 -14.71 -1.39
N LEU A 340 -1.48 -14.77 -1.51
CA LEU A 340 -0.82 -15.39 -2.66
C LEU A 340 -1.15 -16.90 -2.75
N LYS A 341 -1.23 -17.61 -1.62
CA LYS A 341 -1.71 -19.01 -1.58
C LYS A 341 -3.15 -19.16 -2.08
N GLN A 342 -3.98 -18.12 -1.95
CA GLN A 342 -5.32 -18.04 -2.56
C GLN A 342 -5.30 -17.61 -4.04
N GLY A 343 -4.13 -17.32 -4.62
CA GLY A 343 -3.96 -16.88 -6.01
C GLY A 343 -4.18 -15.38 -6.22
N ILE A 344 -4.08 -14.57 -5.16
CA ILE A 344 -4.29 -13.12 -5.21
C ILE A 344 -3.06 -12.40 -4.70
N ILE A 345 -2.51 -11.51 -5.52
CA ILE A 345 -1.35 -10.69 -5.14
C ILE A 345 -1.87 -9.35 -4.63
N ILE A 346 -1.55 -8.97 -3.41
CA ILE A 346 -1.84 -7.64 -2.84
C ILE A 346 -0.53 -6.88 -2.59
N ARG A 347 -0.61 -5.58 -2.29
CA ARG A 347 0.58 -4.77 -2.01
C ARG A 347 0.83 -4.65 -0.52
N ASP A 348 1.97 -5.16 -0.08
CA ASP A 348 2.59 -4.86 1.22
C ASP A 348 3.06 -3.39 1.27
N CYS A 349 2.48 -2.62 2.21
CA CYS A 349 2.83 -1.22 2.41
C CYS A 349 3.90 -0.96 3.48
N ALA A 350 4.51 -1.99 4.09
CA ALA A 350 5.68 -1.83 4.94
C ALA A 350 6.85 -1.19 4.19
N SER A 351 6.93 -1.44 2.87
CA SER A 351 7.85 -0.77 1.93
C SER A 351 7.66 0.75 1.80
N PHE A 352 6.48 1.27 2.18
CA PHE A 352 6.19 2.70 2.31
C PHE A 352 6.33 3.20 3.76
N GLY A 353 6.88 2.38 4.67
CA GLY A 353 6.97 2.65 6.10
C GLY A 353 5.66 2.41 6.87
N LEU A 354 4.65 1.80 6.25
CA LEU A 354 3.36 1.48 6.86
C LEU A 354 3.28 -0.01 7.24
N LYS A 355 3.67 -0.33 8.47
CA LYS A 355 3.78 -1.72 8.97
C LYS A 355 2.46 -2.46 9.14
N ASP A 356 1.37 -1.75 8.97
CA ASP A 356 0.03 -2.09 9.44
C ASP A 356 -1.00 -1.93 8.32
N HIS A 357 -0.52 -1.83 7.08
CA HIS A 357 -1.34 -1.48 5.94
C HIS A 357 -1.03 -2.35 4.75
N ILE A 358 -2.06 -2.63 3.96
CA ILE A 358 -1.97 -3.16 2.61
C ILE A 358 -2.60 -2.18 1.63
N ARG A 359 -2.29 -2.33 0.34
CA ARG A 359 -2.99 -1.63 -0.73
C ARG A 359 -3.52 -2.61 -1.75
N VAL A 360 -4.73 -2.35 -2.24
CA VAL A 360 -5.39 -3.14 -3.28
C VAL A 360 -5.85 -2.25 -4.42
N ALA A 361 -5.62 -2.67 -5.66
CA ALA A 361 -6.13 -1.98 -6.85
C ALA A 361 -7.67 -2.11 -6.96
N VAL A 362 -8.31 -1.12 -7.57
CA VAL A 362 -9.73 -1.19 -7.95
C VAL A 362 -9.79 -1.84 -9.33
N ARG A 363 -10.34 -3.06 -9.40
CA ARG A 363 -10.46 -3.85 -10.64
C ARG A 363 -11.92 -4.01 -11.07
N LYS A 364 -12.21 -4.93 -12.00
CA LYS A 364 -13.59 -5.24 -12.42
C LYS A 364 -14.33 -5.97 -11.29
N ARG A 365 -15.66 -5.81 -11.21
CA ARG A 365 -16.52 -6.42 -10.17
C ARG A 365 -16.24 -7.90 -9.91
N GLN A 366 -16.06 -8.69 -10.97
CA GLN A 366 -15.82 -10.13 -10.86
C GLN A 366 -14.51 -10.44 -10.13
N GLU A 367 -13.45 -9.68 -10.42
CA GLU A 367 -12.15 -9.79 -9.76
C GLU A 367 -12.24 -9.26 -8.32
N ASN A 368 -12.89 -8.12 -8.11
CA ASN A 368 -13.07 -7.54 -6.77
C ASN A 368 -13.83 -8.50 -5.83
N ARG A 369 -14.82 -9.25 -6.34
CA ARG A 369 -15.50 -10.30 -5.56
C ARG A 369 -14.58 -11.44 -5.15
N LYS A 370 -13.64 -11.84 -6.02
CA LYS A 370 -12.63 -12.86 -5.69
C LYS A 370 -11.69 -12.36 -4.61
N LEU A 371 -11.26 -11.09 -4.68
CA LEU A 371 -10.46 -10.45 -3.62
C LEU A 371 -11.16 -10.51 -2.26
N ILE A 372 -12.42 -10.05 -2.19
CA ILE A 372 -13.19 -10.06 -0.94
C ILE A 372 -13.34 -11.47 -0.38
N LYS A 373 -13.69 -12.46 -1.22
CA LYS A 373 -13.81 -13.86 -0.79
C LYS A 373 -12.49 -14.41 -0.24
N ALA A 374 -11.38 -14.16 -0.92
CA ALA A 374 -10.08 -14.63 -0.48
C ALA A 374 -9.64 -13.98 0.84
N LEU A 375 -9.84 -12.66 0.99
CA LEU A 375 -9.56 -11.95 2.24
C LEU A 375 -10.36 -12.55 3.40
N SER A 376 -11.67 -12.74 3.23
CA SER A 376 -12.51 -13.35 4.27
C SER A 376 -12.02 -14.75 4.65
N ASN A 377 -11.62 -15.57 3.68
CA ASN A 377 -11.10 -16.91 3.94
C ASN A 377 -9.79 -16.86 4.74
N VAL A 378 -8.82 -16.06 4.27
CA VAL A 378 -7.48 -15.93 4.89
C VAL A 378 -7.59 -15.40 6.32
N ILE A 379 -8.39 -14.37 6.54
CA ILE A 379 -8.62 -13.81 7.87
C ILE A 379 -9.27 -14.85 8.81
N SER A 380 -10.21 -15.66 8.30
CA SER A 380 -10.87 -16.70 9.11
C SER A 380 -9.95 -17.88 9.41
N GLU A 381 -9.00 -18.18 8.53
CA GLU A 381 -7.95 -19.19 8.74
C GLU A 381 -6.93 -18.70 9.77
N TRP A 382 -6.38 -17.49 9.56
CA TRP A 382 -5.49 -16.84 10.52
C TRP A 382 -6.09 -16.75 11.92
N GLY A 383 -7.34 -16.33 12.04
CA GLY A 383 -8.02 -16.24 13.34
C GLY A 383 -8.13 -17.58 14.06
N ARG A 384 -8.28 -18.69 13.33
CA ARG A 384 -8.30 -20.04 13.90
C ARG A 384 -6.91 -20.45 14.39
N GLU A 385 -5.89 -20.28 13.55
CA GLU A 385 -4.50 -20.60 13.91
C GLU A 385 -4.01 -19.78 15.12
N LEU A 386 -4.34 -18.49 15.17
CA LEU A 386 -4.02 -17.63 16.30
C LEU A 386 -4.72 -18.09 17.58
N ALA A 387 -6.00 -18.45 17.50
CA ALA A 387 -6.74 -18.97 18.64
C ALA A 387 -6.14 -20.27 19.17
N GLU A 388 -5.82 -21.23 18.28
CA GLU A 388 -5.16 -22.49 18.66
C GLU A 388 -3.83 -22.26 19.36
N LYS A 389 -3.00 -21.35 18.81
CA LYS A 389 -1.70 -20.99 19.40
C LYS A 389 -1.82 -20.35 20.77
N GLU A 390 -2.73 -19.38 20.95
CA GLU A 390 -2.90 -18.70 22.23
C GLU A 390 -3.53 -19.64 23.28
N ILE A 391 -4.44 -20.53 22.89
CA ILE A 391 -4.95 -21.61 23.76
C ILE A 391 -3.79 -22.53 24.19
N GLY A 392 -2.95 -22.96 23.25
CA GLY A 392 -1.78 -23.79 23.56
C GLY A 392 -0.84 -23.14 24.58
N LYS A 393 -0.51 -21.86 24.40
CA LYS A 393 0.30 -21.09 25.37
C LYS A 393 -0.36 -20.97 26.74
N ALA A 394 -1.67 -20.76 26.77
CA ALA A 394 -2.42 -20.67 28.02
C ALA A 394 -2.35 -22.00 28.80
N LEU A 395 -2.50 -23.13 28.10
CA LEU A 395 -2.35 -24.47 28.68
C LEU A 395 -0.93 -24.70 29.24
N GLU A 396 0.11 -24.33 28.50
CA GLU A 396 1.51 -24.45 28.98
C GLU A 396 1.80 -23.57 30.20
N LYS A 397 1.37 -22.30 30.19
CA LYS A 397 1.55 -21.38 31.32
C LYS A 397 0.81 -21.86 32.55
N GLY A 398 -0.42 -22.33 32.39
CA GLY A 398 -1.18 -22.93 33.48
C GLY A 398 -0.49 -24.15 34.09
N ALA A 399 0.32 -24.89 33.31
CA ALA A 399 1.06 -26.05 33.82
C ALA A 399 2.25 -25.62 34.69
N THR A 400 2.81 -24.41 34.46
CA THR A 400 3.93 -23.85 35.23
C THR A 400 3.51 -23.08 36.49
N ALA A 401 2.29 -22.55 36.58
CA ALA A 401 1.80 -21.74 37.69
C ALA A 401 1.19 -22.56 38.85
N ARG A 402 1.85 -23.66 39.26
CA ARG A 402 1.39 -24.58 40.31
C ARG A 402 1.72 -24.12 41.73
N SER A 403 1.28 -22.92 42.15
CA SER A 403 1.26 -22.54 43.56
C SER A 403 -0.14 -22.09 43.99
N ARG A 404 -0.73 -22.83 44.93
CA ARG A 404 -2.12 -22.70 45.38
C ARG A 404 -2.41 -21.45 46.22
N VAL A 405 -1.36 -20.75 46.67
CA VAL A 405 -1.45 -19.74 47.74
C VAL A 405 -1.71 -18.33 47.20
N ASP A 406 -1.47 -18.07 45.90
CA ASP A 406 -1.61 -16.75 45.27
C ASP A 406 -2.88 -16.59 44.42
N CYS A 407 -3.82 -17.54 44.48
CA CYS A 407 -5.03 -17.53 43.66
C CYS A 407 -6.17 -16.74 44.31
N GLU A 408 -6.63 -15.67 43.66
CA GLU A 408 -7.75 -14.81 44.12
C GLU A 408 -9.10 -15.56 44.25
N TYR A 409 -9.21 -16.77 43.68
CA TYR A 409 -10.40 -17.63 43.70
C TYR A 409 -10.34 -18.75 44.75
N TYR A 410 -9.37 -18.73 45.66
CA TYR A 410 -9.37 -19.61 46.83
C TYR A 410 -10.63 -19.35 47.70
N PRO A 411 -11.36 -20.39 48.21
CA PRO A 411 -10.96 -21.78 48.40
C PRO A 411 -11.56 -22.77 47.39
N CYS A 412 -11.73 -22.40 46.11
CA CYS A 412 -12.33 -23.32 45.12
C CYS A 412 -11.48 -24.58 44.80
N HIS A 413 -10.33 -24.80 45.46
CA HIS A 413 -9.38 -25.89 45.20
C HIS A 413 -8.93 -26.57 46.51
N PHE A 414 -8.68 -27.88 46.46
CA PHE A 414 -8.10 -28.65 47.57
C PHE A 414 -6.67 -29.14 47.29
N GLU A 415 -6.03 -29.65 48.34
CA GLU A 415 -4.65 -30.12 48.30
C GLU A 415 -4.51 -31.35 47.37
N GLY A 416 -3.88 -31.18 46.22
CA GLY A 416 -3.66 -32.19 45.18
C GLY A 416 -4.05 -31.72 43.77
N GLN A 417 -4.91 -30.70 43.65
CA GLN A 417 -5.46 -30.23 42.38
C GLN A 417 -4.49 -29.34 41.57
N ASP A 418 -4.51 -29.50 40.24
CA ASP A 418 -3.69 -28.77 39.25
C ASP A 418 -4.47 -27.59 38.66
N CYS A 419 -3.91 -26.38 38.77
CA CYS A 419 -4.56 -25.09 38.48
C CYS A 419 -4.50 -24.68 37.00
N THR A 420 -3.98 -25.55 36.13
CA THR A 420 -3.80 -25.31 34.69
C THR A 420 -5.10 -25.00 33.95
N PHE A 421 -6.24 -25.46 34.47
CA PHE A 421 -7.54 -25.47 33.80
C PHE A 421 -8.58 -24.55 34.43
N CYS A 422 -8.18 -23.50 35.17
CA CYS A 422 -9.11 -22.43 35.54
C CYS A 422 -9.69 -21.67 34.33
N PHE A 423 -9.21 -21.97 33.12
CA PHE A 423 -9.96 -21.75 31.89
C PHE A 423 -10.21 -23.09 31.19
N CYS A 424 -11.36 -23.72 31.47
CA CYS A 424 -11.97 -24.62 30.51
C CYS A 424 -13.47 -24.35 30.44
N PRO A 425 -13.99 -23.89 29.29
CA PRO A 425 -15.41 -23.98 29.03
C PRO A 425 -15.91 -25.44 28.90
N PHE A 426 -15.08 -26.50 28.84
CA PHE A 426 -15.51 -27.93 28.67
C PHE A 426 -14.49 -29.06 29.13
N TYR A 427 -14.13 -29.25 30.43
CA TYR A 427 -13.56 -30.49 31.12
C TYR A 427 -12.05 -30.79 31.26
N PRO A 428 -11.57 -31.79 32.09
CA PRO A 428 -12.24 -32.77 33.02
C PRO A 428 -11.76 -32.81 34.51
N CYS A 429 -12.59 -33.30 35.45
CA CYS A 429 -12.15 -33.75 36.79
C CYS A 429 -13.03 -34.90 37.32
N GLU A 430 -12.42 -36.05 37.61
CA GLU A 430 -13.06 -37.27 38.13
C GLU A 430 -12.98 -37.36 39.67
N ASP A 431 -13.59 -36.42 40.40
CA ASP A 431 -13.75 -36.53 41.87
C ASP A 431 -15.23 -36.46 42.26
N THR A 432 -15.70 -37.47 43.00
CA THR A 432 -17.10 -37.75 43.31
C THR A 432 -17.65 -37.01 44.54
N ARG A 433 -16.93 -36.03 45.12
CA ARG A 433 -17.21 -35.58 46.49
C ARG A 433 -17.89 -34.22 46.70
N THR A 434 -18.16 -33.39 45.69
CA THR A 434 -19.04 -32.21 45.88
C THR A 434 -19.88 -31.92 44.63
N GLY A 435 -21.21 -31.78 44.80
CA GLY A 435 -22.16 -31.63 43.70
C GLY A 435 -22.76 -30.23 43.61
N GLY A 436 -22.29 -29.42 42.65
CA GLY A 436 -22.99 -28.27 42.05
C GLY A 436 -23.77 -27.35 43.00
N LYS A 437 -23.07 -26.47 43.73
CA LYS A 437 -23.69 -25.44 44.59
C LYS A 437 -22.94 -24.11 44.47
N PHE A 438 -23.64 -23.00 44.77
CA PHE A 438 -23.00 -21.71 44.97
C PHE A 438 -22.16 -21.73 46.26
N ILE A 439 -20.91 -21.27 46.15
CA ILE A 439 -19.95 -21.15 47.25
C ILE A 439 -19.53 -19.69 47.44
N GLN A 440 -19.19 -19.33 48.67
CA GLN A 440 -18.84 -17.96 49.04
C GLN A 440 -17.35 -17.70 48.75
N LYS A 441 -17.05 -16.59 48.06
CA LYS A 441 -15.68 -16.17 47.77
C LYS A 441 -15.03 -15.59 49.03
N SER A 442 -13.72 -15.79 49.18
CA SER A 442 -12.91 -15.21 50.27
C SER A 442 -12.88 -13.67 50.25
N THR A 443 -13.12 -13.06 49.08
CA THR A 443 -13.21 -11.61 48.85
C THR A 443 -14.65 -11.07 48.87
N GLY A 444 -15.65 -11.92 49.17
CA GLY A 444 -17.07 -11.56 49.19
C GLY A 444 -17.84 -11.91 47.90
N GLY A 445 -19.13 -12.19 48.05
CA GLY A 445 -20.03 -12.66 46.98
C GLY A 445 -20.02 -14.19 46.82
N THR A 446 -20.86 -14.70 45.91
CA THR A 446 -20.94 -16.14 45.60
C THR A 446 -20.44 -16.45 44.19
N ILE A 447 -19.92 -17.65 43.99
CA ILE A 447 -19.54 -18.22 42.69
C ILE A 447 -20.12 -19.62 42.58
N TRP A 448 -20.55 -20.04 41.39
CA TRP A 448 -21.04 -21.39 41.16
C TRP A 448 -19.86 -22.37 41.15
N SER A 449 -19.92 -23.41 41.98
CA SER A 449 -18.93 -24.47 41.95
C SER A 449 -19.16 -25.37 40.73
N CYS A 450 -18.25 -25.30 39.75
CA CYS A 450 -18.25 -26.19 38.58
C CYS A 450 -17.87 -27.64 38.91
N ILE A 451 -17.51 -27.91 40.17
CA ILE A 451 -17.16 -29.25 40.65
C ILE A 451 -18.44 -30.10 40.65
N GLY A 452 -18.43 -31.19 39.87
CA GLY A 452 -19.58 -32.09 39.67
C GLY A 452 -20.65 -31.61 38.67
N CYS A 453 -20.40 -30.50 37.96
CA CYS A 453 -21.34 -29.96 36.97
C CYS A 453 -21.41 -30.88 35.72
N ARG A 454 -22.58 -31.45 35.43
CA ARG A 454 -22.83 -32.21 34.19
C ARG A 454 -23.39 -31.36 33.05
N PHE A 455 -23.79 -30.11 33.32
CA PHE A 455 -24.40 -29.24 32.30
C PHE A 455 -23.47 -28.91 31.16
N ILE A 456 -22.18 -28.77 31.46
CA ILE A 456 -21.18 -28.46 30.45
C ILE A 456 -20.87 -29.73 29.62
N HIS A 457 -21.12 -30.94 30.15
CA HIS A 457 -20.91 -32.25 29.50
C HIS A 457 -22.11 -32.64 28.65
N ASP A 458 -23.24 -31.93 28.80
CA ASP A 458 -24.43 -32.16 28.01
C ASP A 458 -24.17 -31.64 26.59
N GLY A 459 -24.13 -32.58 25.63
CA GLY A 459 -23.81 -32.27 24.24
C GLY A 459 -24.75 -31.23 23.63
N GLU A 460 -26.01 -31.19 24.06
CA GLU A 460 -27.00 -30.24 23.56
C GLU A 460 -26.77 -28.84 24.12
N ILE A 461 -26.32 -28.73 25.38
CA ILE A 461 -25.95 -27.44 26.00
C ILE A 461 -24.65 -26.90 25.39
N ALA A 462 -23.65 -27.77 25.20
CA ALA A 462 -22.39 -27.40 24.58
C ALA A 462 -22.58 -26.83 23.16
N GLU A 463 -23.43 -27.48 22.36
CA GLU A 463 -23.78 -27.03 21.01
C GLU A 463 -24.50 -25.67 21.03
N LYS A 464 -25.46 -25.47 21.95
CA LYS A 464 -26.18 -24.19 22.11
C LYS A 464 -25.26 -23.04 22.52
N VAL A 465 -24.28 -23.29 23.38
CA VAL A 465 -23.28 -22.28 23.79
C VAL A 465 -22.40 -21.91 22.61
N LEU A 466 -21.85 -22.91 21.91
CA LEU A 466 -20.98 -22.71 20.75
C LEU A 466 -21.71 -21.94 19.64
N GLU A 467 -22.93 -22.34 19.29
CA GLU A 467 -23.74 -21.62 18.31
C GLU A 467 -24.01 -20.17 18.72
N GLY A 468 -24.31 -19.93 20.00
CA GLY A 468 -24.59 -18.59 20.51
C GLY A 468 -23.39 -17.65 20.37
N LEU A 469 -22.20 -18.15 20.72
CA LEU A 469 -20.95 -17.39 20.62
C LEU A 469 -20.53 -17.17 19.15
N MET A 470 -20.68 -18.18 18.29
CA MET A 470 -20.40 -18.06 16.84
C MET A 470 -21.36 -17.08 16.14
N LYS A 471 -22.56 -16.86 16.70
CA LYS A 471 -23.52 -15.83 16.26
C LYS A 471 -23.28 -14.45 16.91
N ASN A 472 -22.12 -14.22 17.55
CA ASN A 472 -21.72 -12.95 18.19
C ASN A 472 -22.63 -12.47 19.33
N LYS A 473 -23.37 -13.36 19.99
CA LYS A 473 -24.16 -12.99 21.17
C LYS A 473 -23.23 -12.69 22.36
N LYS A 474 -23.62 -11.74 23.22
CA LYS A 474 -22.86 -11.46 24.46
C LYS A 474 -22.89 -12.69 25.35
N ILE A 475 -21.78 -12.98 26.03
CA ILE A 475 -21.64 -14.15 26.91
C ILE A 475 -22.79 -14.25 27.92
N LYS A 476 -23.23 -13.11 28.49
CA LYS A 476 -24.36 -13.06 29.44
C LYS A 476 -25.69 -13.54 28.82
N ASP A 477 -25.92 -13.22 27.54
CA ASP A 477 -27.14 -13.61 26.83
C ASP A 477 -27.07 -15.09 26.40
N VAL A 478 -25.88 -15.57 26.03
CA VAL A 478 -25.64 -16.99 25.77
C VAL A 478 -25.83 -17.81 27.04
N TRP A 479 -25.33 -17.34 28.18
CA TRP A 479 -25.55 -17.97 29.48
C TRP A 479 -27.03 -18.06 29.83
N LYS A 480 -27.77 -16.96 29.71
CA LYS A 480 -29.20 -16.91 29.99
C LYS A 480 -30.04 -17.83 29.10
N TYR A 481 -29.60 -18.04 27.85
CA TYR A 481 -30.32 -18.88 26.89
C TYR A 481 -29.92 -20.36 26.95
N ALA A 482 -28.63 -20.65 27.15
CA ALA A 482 -28.10 -22.01 27.04
C ALA A 482 -27.89 -22.69 28.40
N MET A 483 -27.60 -21.92 29.46
CA MET A 483 -27.21 -22.44 30.77
C MET A 483 -28.31 -22.24 31.83
N GLU A 484 -28.90 -21.05 31.97
CA GLU A 484 -29.95 -20.78 32.98
C GLU A 484 -31.18 -21.70 32.91
N PRO A 485 -31.67 -22.15 31.73
CA PRO A 485 -32.80 -23.07 31.69
C PRO A 485 -32.46 -24.49 32.17
N ALA A 486 -31.17 -24.82 32.24
CA ALA A 486 -30.68 -26.12 32.64
C ALA A 486 -30.26 -26.14 34.12
N LEU A 487 -29.72 -25.03 34.64
CA LEU A 487 -29.41 -24.79 36.07
C LEU A 487 -30.67 -24.86 36.95
#